data_AF-A0A812UBC6-F1
#
_entry.id   AF-A0A812UBC6-F1
#
_cell.length_a   1.000
_cell.length_b   1.000
_cell.length_c   1.000
_cell.angle_alpha   90.00
_cell.angle_beta   90.00
_cell.angle_gamma   90.00
#
_symmetry.space_group_name_H-M   'P 1'
#
loop_
_entity.id
_entity.type
_entity.pdbx_description
1 polymer ?
#
loop_
_entity_poly.entity_id
_entity_poly.type
_entity_poly.pdbx_seq_one_letter_code
_entity_poly.pdbx_strand_id
1 'polypeptide(L)'
;MGRKVHARLKKVGMQLHDAQDEVARLEKELRSTHDQMHNTETSDNMLTMELQKLGQQLQDAQAEVARLEKECEQLRTQYALLEADHSDLTLRAEEAVAQQAALSAEHQRVLGEAQRLQELPPPQQESLRPKQLEAEIARLQAERDELAKQAKTQAEYHQTRQEDLRADADRLRDENFARADEWKVLVAELADLRASRTAMESKCDGLTAQVKTLDEEGQKQQRLADNFRKESEMLKGDIQRLQKSVLDAATEQQAAAEQAEQLRADAAELEAARRASQRESAELRRQAEQWATERGQLEAEAVRLQAAREALEDDNRTLMQRVEAMAPKPESEEAYQAAMHEAEQWVLYHAGMPLEGPSLPYLKGVIISFPEFFSHMIPIALASAPKQLRSAAAAVESGELARATLQCFRLCDAHRRGMLGWEDEEVSDLVDAVFQRKGLQSPPQDAQRRMFAKFAEDLAGNLCAQDCLCMVDALFRALLLCPAAVSVSTSDVVPEGPCLAPKSPTLQDSVEARQLRESVAQARLQRRLEEAERSAEAAVSAAKGAAVIGPPVY
;
A
#
# COMPACT_ATOMS: atom_id res chain seq x y z
N MET A 1 -5.28 -27.38 -19.37
CA MET A 1 -4.90 -25.94 -19.38
C MET A 1 -3.51 -25.67 -19.99
N GLY A 2 -2.49 -26.51 -19.79
CA GLY A 2 -1.11 -26.26 -20.25
C GLY A 2 -0.91 -25.98 -21.76
N ARG A 3 -1.67 -26.63 -22.66
CA ARG A 3 -1.53 -26.39 -24.12
C ARG A 3 -1.92 -24.97 -24.56
N LYS A 4 -2.93 -24.36 -23.94
CA LYS A 4 -3.34 -22.97 -24.25
C LYS A 4 -2.33 -21.95 -23.75
N VAL A 5 -1.76 -22.19 -22.56
CA VAL A 5 -0.71 -21.32 -21.99
C VAL A 5 0.56 -21.40 -22.84
N HIS A 6 0.97 -22.61 -23.26
CA HIS A 6 2.12 -22.80 -24.13
C HIS A 6 1.95 -22.11 -25.50
N ALA A 7 0.76 -22.19 -26.11
CA ALA A 7 0.48 -21.50 -27.36
C ALA A 7 0.52 -19.95 -27.22
N ARG A 8 0.04 -19.40 -26.09
CA ARG A 8 0.13 -17.96 -25.82
C ARG A 8 1.56 -17.51 -25.56
N LEU A 9 2.35 -18.27 -24.79
CA LEU A 9 3.78 -18.01 -24.58
C LEU A 9 4.57 -18.04 -25.89
N LYS A 10 4.30 -19.00 -26.77
CA LYS A 10 4.93 -19.07 -28.09
C LYS A 10 4.58 -17.86 -28.96
N LYS A 11 3.31 -17.41 -28.92
CA LYS A 11 2.87 -16.22 -29.64
C LYS A 11 3.53 -14.94 -29.11
N VAL A 12 3.61 -14.78 -27.79
CA VAL A 12 4.29 -13.64 -27.16
C VAL A 12 5.79 -13.66 -27.47
N GLY A 13 6.42 -14.85 -27.48
CA GLY A 13 7.82 -15.00 -27.88
C GLY A 13 8.10 -14.57 -29.31
N MET A 14 7.21 -14.91 -30.27
CA MET A 14 7.32 -14.43 -31.65
C MET A 14 7.15 -12.91 -31.73
N GLN A 15 6.16 -12.35 -31.04
CA GLN A 15 5.93 -10.90 -31.03
C GLN A 15 7.10 -10.12 -30.40
N LEU A 16 7.75 -10.68 -29.38
CA LEU A 16 8.94 -10.08 -28.78
C LEU A 16 10.13 -10.10 -29.75
N HIS A 17 10.30 -11.19 -30.50
CA HIS A 17 11.36 -11.29 -31.50
C HIS A 17 11.13 -10.31 -32.66
N ASP A 18 9.91 -10.24 -33.19
CA ASP A 18 9.53 -9.28 -34.23
C ASP A 18 9.76 -7.83 -33.76
N ALA A 19 9.44 -7.52 -32.50
CA ALA A 19 9.70 -6.21 -31.91
C ALA A 19 11.21 -5.92 -31.73
N GLN A 20 12.02 -6.93 -31.40
CA GLN A 20 13.47 -6.79 -31.33
C GLN A 20 14.09 -6.52 -32.70
N ASP A 21 13.61 -7.19 -33.74
CA ASP A 21 14.06 -6.97 -35.12
C ASP A 21 13.69 -5.56 -35.60
N GLU A 22 12.49 -5.07 -35.25
CA GLU A 22 12.08 -3.72 -35.59
C GLU A 22 12.88 -2.65 -34.84
N VAL A 23 13.20 -2.87 -33.55
CA VAL A 23 14.12 -2.00 -32.80
C VAL A 23 15.51 -1.97 -33.44
N ALA A 24 16.06 -3.12 -33.84
CA ALA A 24 17.35 -3.19 -34.51
C ALA A 24 17.35 -2.45 -35.86
N ARG A 25 16.23 -2.54 -36.61
CA ARG A 25 16.02 -1.79 -37.86
C ARG A 25 16.01 -0.29 -37.60
N LEU A 26 15.21 0.17 -36.64
CA LEU A 26 15.10 1.58 -36.28
C LEU A 26 16.42 2.15 -35.74
N GLU A 27 17.20 1.40 -34.96
CA GLU A 27 18.54 1.82 -34.53
C GLU A 27 19.50 1.99 -35.72
N LYS A 28 19.40 1.13 -36.73
CA LYS A 28 20.21 1.25 -37.95
C LYS A 28 19.82 2.48 -38.76
N GLU A 29 18.53 2.75 -38.89
CA GLU A 29 18.03 3.97 -39.54
C GLU A 29 18.47 5.23 -38.76
N LEU A 30 18.37 5.22 -37.43
CA LEU A 30 18.82 6.34 -36.59
C LEU A 30 20.33 6.61 -36.71
N ARG A 31 21.15 5.56 -36.78
CA ARG A 31 22.60 5.71 -37.04
C ARG A 31 22.84 6.32 -38.43
N SER A 32 22.15 5.83 -39.45
CA SER A 32 22.28 6.36 -40.80
C SER A 32 21.85 7.83 -40.92
N THR A 33 20.78 8.24 -40.24
CA THR A 33 20.35 9.65 -40.25
C THR A 33 21.29 10.53 -39.46
N HIS A 34 21.85 10.03 -38.34
CA HIS A 34 22.88 10.75 -37.59
C HIS A 34 24.14 10.98 -38.42
N ASP A 35 24.61 9.96 -39.16
CA ASP A 35 25.76 10.10 -40.06
C ASP A 35 25.47 11.10 -41.19
N GLN A 36 24.24 11.11 -41.73
CA GLN A 36 23.83 12.10 -42.72
C GLN A 36 23.83 13.52 -42.14
N MET A 37 23.29 13.71 -40.93
CA MET A 37 23.31 15.00 -40.24
C MET A 37 24.73 15.50 -39.99
N HIS A 38 25.62 14.62 -39.50
CA HIS A 38 27.01 14.97 -39.27
C HIS A 38 27.70 15.39 -40.59
N ASN A 39 27.45 14.66 -41.68
CA ASN A 39 27.99 15.03 -43.00
C ASN A 39 27.44 16.40 -43.46
N THR A 40 26.16 16.68 -43.27
CA THR A 40 25.61 18.01 -43.58
C THR A 40 26.21 19.11 -42.74
N GLU A 41 26.44 18.88 -41.44
CA GLU A 41 27.07 19.85 -40.54
C GLU A 41 28.53 20.14 -40.95
N THR A 42 29.28 19.12 -41.37
CA THR A 42 30.64 19.34 -41.92
C THR A 42 30.62 20.13 -43.23
N SER A 43 29.61 19.92 -44.08
CA SER A 43 29.43 20.70 -45.31
C SER A 43 29.06 22.15 -45.02
N ASP A 44 28.20 22.39 -44.04
CA ASP A 44 27.77 23.73 -43.64
C ASP A 44 28.92 24.54 -43.02
N ASN A 45 29.77 23.88 -42.22
CA ASN A 45 31.00 24.47 -41.71
C ASN A 45 31.97 24.86 -42.84
N MET A 46 32.14 24.01 -43.87
CA MET A 46 32.97 24.35 -45.03
C MET A 46 32.40 25.55 -45.80
N LEU A 47 31.09 25.58 -46.06
CA LEU A 47 30.43 26.69 -46.75
C LEU A 47 30.54 28.00 -45.94
N THR A 48 30.43 27.92 -44.62
CA THR A 48 30.62 29.08 -43.73
C THR A 48 32.04 29.64 -43.83
N MET A 49 33.05 28.76 -43.85
CA MET A 49 34.44 29.18 -44.07
C MET A 49 34.66 29.82 -45.45
N GLU A 50 34.05 29.28 -46.51
CA GLU A 50 34.12 29.86 -47.85
C GLU A 50 33.44 31.23 -47.93
N LEU A 51 32.26 31.39 -47.32
CA LEU A 51 31.56 32.68 -47.23
C LEU A 51 32.39 33.71 -46.47
N GLN A 52 33.04 33.32 -45.37
CA GLN A 52 33.93 34.21 -44.62
C GLN A 52 35.13 34.64 -45.47
N LYS A 53 35.73 33.72 -46.23
CA LYS A 53 36.84 34.03 -47.15
C LYS A 53 36.40 34.98 -48.26
N LEU A 54 35.24 34.75 -48.89
CA LEU A 54 34.69 35.65 -49.91
C LEU A 54 34.35 37.02 -49.33
N GLY A 55 33.82 37.07 -48.10
CA GLY A 55 33.58 38.32 -47.38
C GLY A 55 34.85 39.14 -47.18
N GLN A 56 35.96 38.50 -46.81
CA GLN A 56 37.26 39.16 -46.69
C GLN A 56 37.76 39.69 -48.05
N GLN A 57 37.68 38.87 -49.10
CA GLN A 57 38.09 39.29 -50.45
C GLN A 57 37.28 40.50 -50.95
N LEU A 58 35.99 40.57 -50.63
CA LEU A 58 35.15 41.71 -50.97
C LEU A 58 35.57 42.98 -50.22
N GLN A 59 35.90 42.88 -48.93
CA GLN A 59 36.42 44.01 -48.15
C GLN A 59 37.74 44.53 -48.71
N ASP A 60 38.66 43.63 -49.07
CA ASP A 60 39.94 43.99 -49.66
C ASP A 60 39.74 44.70 -51.01
N ALA A 61 38.83 44.18 -51.85
CA ALA A 61 38.49 44.82 -53.12
C ALA A 61 37.83 46.20 -52.94
N GLN A 62 36.97 46.38 -51.93
CA GLN A 62 36.38 47.68 -51.60
C GLN A 62 37.44 48.68 -51.13
N ALA A 63 38.41 48.25 -50.32
CA ALA A 63 39.52 49.09 -49.90
C ALA A 63 40.37 49.55 -51.10
N GLU A 64 40.61 48.65 -52.07
CA GLU A 64 41.34 48.98 -53.28
C GLU A 64 40.58 49.95 -54.19
N VAL A 65 39.27 49.78 -54.36
CA VAL A 65 38.42 50.74 -55.08
C VAL A 65 38.49 52.13 -54.44
N ALA A 66 38.37 52.21 -53.10
CA ALA A 66 38.48 53.49 -52.39
C ALA A 66 39.86 54.14 -52.56
N ARG A 67 40.93 53.33 -52.63
CA ARG A 67 42.30 53.81 -52.91
C ARG A 67 42.38 54.41 -54.32
N LEU A 68 41.85 53.71 -55.33
CA LEU A 68 41.84 54.16 -56.72
C LEU A 68 40.95 55.39 -56.95
N GLU A 69 39.82 55.50 -56.25
CA GLU A 69 38.97 56.70 -56.29
C GLU A 69 39.74 57.93 -55.80
N LYS A 70 40.47 57.80 -54.68
CA LYS A 70 41.32 58.87 -54.16
C LYS A 70 42.44 59.26 -55.13
N GLU A 71 43.05 58.29 -55.80
CA GLU A 71 44.07 58.53 -56.83
C GLU A 71 43.48 59.24 -58.06
N CYS A 72 42.28 58.86 -58.50
CA CYS A 72 41.56 59.55 -59.57
C CYS A 72 41.21 61.00 -59.21
N GLU A 73 40.81 61.28 -57.97
CA GLU A 73 40.58 62.64 -57.47
C GLU A 73 41.88 63.47 -57.46
N GLN A 74 43.00 62.87 -57.05
CA GLN A 74 44.31 63.52 -57.11
C GLN A 74 44.71 63.85 -58.56
N LEU A 75 44.53 62.91 -59.49
CA LEU A 75 44.83 63.16 -60.90
C LEU A 75 43.92 64.24 -61.51
N ARG A 76 42.63 64.28 -61.14
CA ARG A 76 41.71 65.35 -61.57
C ARG A 76 42.15 66.72 -61.08
N THR A 77 42.58 66.84 -59.82
CA THR A 77 43.07 68.12 -59.27
C THR A 77 44.39 68.55 -59.93
N GLN A 78 45.30 67.60 -60.21
CA GLN A 78 46.51 67.89 -60.98
C GLN A 78 46.18 68.36 -62.40
N TYR A 79 45.24 67.71 -63.09
CA TYR A 79 44.82 68.13 -64.43
C TYR A 79 44.23 69.54 -64.43
N ALA A 80 43.38 69.88 -63.45
CA ALA A 80 42.81 71.22 -63.33
C ALA A 80 43.88 72.31 -63.09
N LEU A 81 44.94 72.01 -62.34
CA LEU A 81 46.08 72.91 -62.16
C LEU A 81 46.85 73.12 -63.48
N LEU A 82 47.12 72.02 -64.20
CA LEU A 82 47.77 72.07 -65.52
C LEU A 82 46.93 72.86 -66.55
N GLU A 83 45.62 72.72 -66.52
CA GLU A 83 44.71 73.48 -67.40
C GLU A 83 44.70 74.98 -67.07
N ALA A 84 44.79 75.34 -65.78
CA ALA A 84 44.94 76.73 -65.34
C ALA A 84 46.30 77.30 -65.78
N ASP A 85 47.40 76.55 -65.62
CA ASP A 85 48.72 76.96 -66.07
C ASP A 85 48.77 77.14 -67.60
N HIS A 86 48.14 76.24 -68.36
CA HIS A 86 48.02 76.35 -69.81
C HIS A 86 47.24 77.61 -70.22
N SER A 87 46.17 77.94 -69.49
CA SER A 87 45.38 79.16 -69.72
C SER A 87 46.21 80.42 -69.46
N ASP A 88 46.98 80.47 -68.37
CA ASP A 88 47.88 81.60 -68.06
C ASP A 88 48.99 81.75 -69.11
N LEU A 89 49.59 80.64 -69.55
CA LEU A 89 50.58 80.64 -70.62
C LEU A 89 50.00 81.13 -71.95
N THR A 90 48.77 80.75 -72.27
CA THR A 90 48.06 81.23 -73.47
C THR A 90 47.84 82.73 -73.41
N LEU A 91 47.40 83.24 -72.26
CA LEU A 91 47.17 84.67 -72.05
C LEU A 91 48.48 85.48 -72.16
N ARG A 92 49.58 84.97 -71.59
CA ARG A 92 50.93 85.58 -71.76
C ARG A 92 51.41 85.53 -73.21
N ALA A 93 51.09 84.48 -73.95
CA ALA A 93 51.44 84.39 -75.37
C ALA A 93 50.64 85.43 -76.20
N GLU A 94 49.34 85.60 -75.91
CA GLU A 94 48.51 86.64 -76.52
C GLU A 94 49.02 88.05 -76.20
N GLU A 95 49.39 88.31 -74.94
CA GLU A 95 50.01 89.59 -74.53
C GLU A 95 51.33 89.84 -75.27
N ALA A 96 52.20 88.84 -75.41
CA ALA A 96 53.44 88.97 -76.15
C ALA A 96 53.21 89.26 -77.64
N VAL A 97 52.22 88.63 -78.25
CA VAL A 97 51.80 88.92 -79.64
C VAL A 97 51.27 90.36 -79.76
N ALA A 98 50.48 90.83 -78.80
CA ALA A 98 50.00 92.21 -78.77
C ALA A 98 51.14 93.23 -78.60
N GLN A 99 52.12 92.94 -77.74
CA GLN A 99 53.33 93.76 -77.59
C GLN A 99 54.16 93.80 -78.88
N GLN A 100 54.32 92.66 -79.56
CA GLN A 100 55.00 92.60 -80.86
C GLN A 100 54.26 93.42 -81.92
N ALA A 101 52.92 93.36 -81.95
CA ALA A 101 52.11 94.18 -82.84
C ALA A 101 52.28 95.68 -82.54
N ALA A 102 52.28 96.09 -81.28
CA ALA A 102 52.51 97.47 -80.86
C ALA A 102 53.92 97.97 -81.27
N LEU A 103 54.96 97.16 -81.05
CA LEU A 103 56.32 97.47 -81.50
C LEU A 103 56.40 97.59 -83.02
N SER A 104 55.70 96.72 -83.77
CA SER A 104 55.65 96.81 -85.23
C SER A 104 54.94 98.07 -85.73
N ALA A 105 53.89 98.51 -85.04
CA ALA A 105 53.18 99.75 -85.33
C ALA A 105 54.03 100.99 -85.02
N GLU A 106 54.78 100.97 -83.91
CA GLU A 106 55.72 102.05 -83.57
C GLU A 106 56.86 102.11 -84.59
N HIS A 107 57.39 100.95 -85.02
CA HIS A 107 58.38 100.88 -86.10
C HIS A 107 57.84 101.49 -87.41
N GLN A 108 56.58 101.23 -87.76
CA GLN A 108 55.93 101.88 -88.91
C GLN A 108 55.74 103.39 -88.71
N ARG A 109 55.45 103.86 -87.49
CA ARG A 109 55.37 105.31 -87.19
C ARG A 109 56.72 105.99 -87.36
N VAL A 110 57.79 105.39 -86.83
CA VAL A 110 59.17 105.90 -86.99
C VAL A 110 59.58 105.92 -88.46
N LEU A 111 59.23 104.89 -89.23
CA LEU A 111 59.45 104.89 -90.68
C LEU A 111 58.67 106.03 -91.39
N GLY A 112 57.43 106.31 -90.97
CA GLY A 112 56.64 107.43 -91.47
C GLY A 112 57.17 108.81 -91.08
N GLU A 113 57.71 108.96 -89.86
CA GLU A 113 58.40 110.18 -89.42
C GLU A 113 59.72 110.39 -90.16
N ALA A 114 60.48 109.32 -90.40
CA ALA A 114 61.69 109.35 -91.22
C ALA A 114 61.39 109.75 -92.68
N GLN A 115 60.29 109.25 -93.27
CA GLN A 115 59.83 109.68 -94.59
C GLN A 115 59.37 111.15 -94.61
N ARG A 116 58.71 111.65 -93.55
CA ARG A 116 58.33 113.06 -93.43
C ARG A 116 59.53 114.00 -93.30
N LEU A 117 60.60 113.57 -92.63
CA LEU A 117 61.86 114.31 -92.57
C LEU A 117 62.62 114.31 -93.92
N GLN A 118 62.26 113.42 -94.84
CA GLN A 118 62.83 113.34 -96.19
C GLN A 118 62.15 114.29 -97.20
N GLU A 119 61.00 114.87 -96.88
CA GLU A 119 60.16 115.66 -97.80
C GLU A 119 60.14 117.20 -97.55
N LEU A 120 61.02 117.75 -96.70
CA LEU A 120 61.15 119.22 -96.54
C LEU A 120 62.24 119.83 -97.48
N PRO A 121 61.92 120.86 -98.30
CA PRO A 121 62.88 121.51 -99.20
C PRO A 121 63.68 122.67 -98.54
N PRO A 122 64.91 122.99 -99.03
CA PRO A 122 65.86 123.91 -98.39
C PRO A 122 65.65 125.38 -98.80
N PRO A 123 66.08 126.36 -97.97
CA PRO A 123 67.36 127.07 -98.19
C PRO A 123 68.06 127.37 -96.84
N GLN A 124 69.33 127.73 -96.67
CA GLN A 124 70.32 128.47 -97.46
C GLN A 124 71.68 128.26 -96.74
N GLN A 125 72.75 128.16 -97.52
CA GLN A 125 74.13 128.58 -97.24
C GLN A 125 74.65 128.51 -95.79
N GLU A 126 75.66 127.66 -95.54
CA GLU A 126 77.04 128.10 -95.27
C GLU A 126 77.91 126.92 -94.79
N SER A 127 79.02 126.70 -95.49
CA SER A 127 80.30 126.29 -94.91
C SER A 127 80.46 124.89 -94.28
N LEU A 128 81.41 124.12 -94.85
CA LEU A 128 82.28 123.10 -94.22
C LEU A 128 81.91 121.59 -94.34
N ARG A 129 82.78 120.91 -95.12
CA ARG A 129 83.29 119.52 -95.03
C ARG A 129 82.39 118.33 -95.49
N PRO A 130 82.46 117.95 -96.79
CA PRO A 130 81.79 116.79 -97.38
C PRO A 130 82.14 115.41 -96.79
N LYS A 131 83.27 115.26 -96.09
CA LYS A 131 83.77 113.94 -95.65
C LYS A 131 83.12 113.39 -94.37
N GLN A 132 82.41 114.21 -93.59
CA GLN A 132 81.77 113.77 -92.34
C GLN A 132 80.36 113.19 -92.58
N LEU A 133 79.61 113.76 -93.53
CA LEU A 133 78.29 113.24 -93.92
C LEU A 133 78.38 111.90 -94.66
N GLU A 134 79.37 111.71 -95.53
CA GLU A 134 79.58 110.42 -96.22
C GLU A 134 79.90 109.30 -95.22
N ALA A 135 80.64 109.60 -94.15
CA ALA A 135 80.93 108.64 -93.08
C ALA A 135 79.69 108.30 -92.23
N GLU A 136 78.81 109.26 -92.01
CA GLU A 136 77.60 109.08 -91.21
C GLU A 136 76.50 108.33 -91.99
N ILE A 137 76.36 108.63 -93.30
CA ILE A 137 75.51 107.85 -94.20
C ILE A 137 76.00 106.39 -94.28
N ALA A 138 77.32 106.17 -94.39
CA ALA A 138 77.89 104.82 -94.39
C ALA A 138 77.66 104.09 -93.06
N ARG A 139 77.72 104.81 -91.92
CA ARG A 139 77.44 104.24 -90.59
C ARG A 139 75.97 103.83 -90.44
N LEU A 140 75.03 104.69 -90.86
CA LEU A 140 73.60 104.38 -90.81
C LEU A 140 73.20 103.26 -91.79
N GLN A 141 73.87 103.17 -92.95
CA GLN A 141 73.71 102.04 -93.86
C GLN A 141 74.20 100.73 -93.22
N ALA A 142 75.36 100.76 -92.55
CA ALA A 142 75.86 99.60 -91.82
C ALA A 142 74.93 99.20 -90.65
N GLU A 143 74.38 100.16 -89.92
CA GLU A 143 73.43 99.92 -88.83
C GLU A 143 72.08 99.37 -89.35
N ARG A 144 71.58 99.88 -90.47
CA ARG A 144 70.41 99.33 -91.15
C ARG A 144 70.65 97.90 -91.61
N ASP A 145 71.81 97.62 -92.19
CA ASP A 145 72.15 96.29 -92.67
C ASP A 145 72.34 95.31 -91.49
N GLU A 146 72.83 95.78 -90.35
CA GLU A 146 72.92 94.99 -89.11
C GLU A 146 71.54 94.73 -88.48
N LEU A 147 70.67 95.74 -88.41
CA LEU A 147 69.28 95.58 -87.97
C LEU A 147 68.48 94.67 -88.91
N ALA A 148 68.73 94.73 -90.23
CA ALA A 148 68.12 93.82 -91.20
C ALA A 148 68.58 92.38 -90.98
N LYS A 149 69.86 92.16 -90.64
CA LYS A 149 70.35 90.82 -90.23
C LYS A 149 69.69 90.36 -88.92
N GLN A 150 69.57 91.22 -87.92
CA GLN A 150 68.92 90.90 -86.65
C GLN A 150 67.44 90.58 -86.82
N ALA A 151 66.72 91.35 -87.64
CA ALA A 151 65.32 91.09 -87.97
C ALA A 151 65.17 89.76 -88.73
N LYS A 152 66.12 89.43 -89.62
CA LYS A 152 66.14 88.15 -90.33
C LYS A 152 66.39 86.98 -89.39
N THR A 153 67.38 87.05 -88.51
CA THR A 153 67.64 85.98 -87.53
C THR A 153 66.51 85.82 -86.53
N GLN A 154 65.86 86.92 -86.13
CA GLN A 154 64.68 86.89 -85.27
C GLN A 154 63.46 86.28 -85.99
N ALA A 155 63.25 86.60 -87.27
CA ALA A 155 62.20 85.98 -88.08
C ALA A 155 62.43 84.47 -88.27
N GLU A 156 63.67 84.06 -88.55
CA GLU A 156 64.07 82.65 -88.63
C GLU A 156 63.85 81.93 -87.28
N TYR A 157 64.23 82.54 -86.16
CA TYR A 157 63.96 81.99 -84.81
C TYR A 157 62.46 81.84 -84.54
N HIS A 158 61.64 82.84 -84.86
CA HIS A 158 60.19 82.75 -84.67
C HIS A 158 59.54 81.72 -85.59
N GLN A 159 60.04 81.57 -86.81
CA GLN A 159 59.57 80.54 -87.73
C GLN A 159 59.87 79.15 -87.19
N THR A 160 61.12 78.86 -86.78
CA THR A 160 61.48 77.58 -86.16
C THR A 160 60.65 77.32 -84.92
N ARG A 161 60.48 78.32 -84.05
CA ARG A 161 59.65 78.19 -82.83
C ARG A 161 58.17 77.93 -83.15
N GLN A 162 57.62 78.51 -84.22
CA GLN A 162 56.25 78.21 -84.66
C GLN A 162 56.13 76.79 -85.22
N GLU A 163 57.14 76.30 -85.93
CA GLU A 163 57.20 74.93 -86.41
C GLU A 163 57.28 73.92 -85.25
N ASP A 164 58.11 74.20 -84.24
CA ASP A 164 58.21 73.38 -83.01
C ASP A 164 56.89 73.35 -82.24
N LEU A 165 56.25 74.50 -82.03
CA LEU A 165 54.96 74.57 -81.33
C LEU A 165 53.83 73.87 -82.10
N ARG A 166 53.87 73.89 -83.43
CA ARG A 166 52.92 73.12 -84.26
C ARG A 166 53.17 71.62 -84.11
N ALA A 167 54.42 71.19 -84.13
CA ALA A 167 54.77 69.79 -83.91
C ALA A 167 54.35 69.32 -82.50
N ASP A 168 54.49 70.15 -81.48
CA ASP A 168 54.02 69.84 -80.11
C ASP A 168 52.49 69.82 -80.02
N ALA A 169 51.80 70.73 -80.69
CA ALA A 169 50.33 70.74 -80.74
C ALA A 169 49.77 69.49 -81.45
N ASP A 170 50.42 69.05 -82.54
CA ASP A 170 50.05 67.82 -83.23
C ASP A 170 50.35 66.59 -82.37
N ARG A 171 51.50 66.53 -81.67
CA ARG A 171 51.80 65.46 -80.70
C ARG A 171 50.77 65.38 -79.58
N LEU A 172 50.41 66.50 -78.97
CA LEU A 172 49.39 66.54 -77.90
C LEU A 172 48.01 66.15 -78.42
N ARG A 173 47.69 66.47 -79.69
CA ARG A 173 46.44 66.05 -80.33
C ARG A 173 46.41 64.53 -80.48
N ASP A 174 47.50 63.94 -80.97
CA ASP A 174 47.62 62.48 -81.13
C ASP A 174 47.57 61.76 -79.77
N GLU A 175 48.26 62.28 -78.75
CA GLU A 175 48.19 61.77 -77.37
C GLU A 175 46.77 61.86 -76.78
N ASN A 176 46.05 62.95 -77.03
CA ASN A 176 44.65 63.08 -76.62
C ASN A 176 43.75 62.07 -77.31
N PHE A 177 43.96 61.81 -78.60
CA PHE A 177 43.22 60.76 -79.31
C PHE A 177 43.53 59.37 -78.76
N ALA A 178 44.80 59.07 -78.49
CA ALA A 178 45.21 57.80 -77.88
C ALA A 178 44.55 57.61 -76.50
N ARG A 179 44.59 58.63 -75.63
CA ARG A 179 43.90 58.59 -74.33
C ARG A 179 42.39 58.46 -74.44
N ALA A 180 41.77 59.08 -75.45
CA ALA A 180 40.34 58.94 -75.71
C ALA A 180 39.98 57.51 -76.12
N ASP A 181 40.84 56.84 -76.88
CA ASP A 181 40.66 55.43 -77.25
C ASP A 181 40.91 54.49 -76.05
N GLU A 182 41.94 54.73 -75.24
CA GLU A 182 42.14 54.03 -73.97
C GLU A 182 40.93 54.18 -73.03
N TRP A 183 40.38 55.39 -72.91
CA TRP A 183 39.17 55.65 -72.13
C TRP A 183 37.97 54.84 -72.64
N LYS A 184 37.79 54.72 -73.95
CA LYS A 184 36.71 53.88 -74.52
C LYS A 184 36.87 52.41 -74.14
N VAL A 185 38.10 51.88 -74.15
CA VAL A 185 38.39 50.50 -73.73
C VAL A 185 38.03 50.31 -72.25
N LEU A 186 38.47 51.20 -71.37
CA LEU A 186 38.16 51.13 -69.94
C LEU A 186 36.65 51.23 -69.67
N VAL A 187 35.93 52.07 -70.42
CA VAL A 187 34.47 52.17 -70.32
C VAL A 187 33.79 50.86 -70.74
N ALA A 188 34.29 50.20 -71.78
CA ALA A 188 33.78 48.90 -72.21
C ALA A 188 34.05 47.81 -71.15
N GLU A 189 35.27 47.75 -70.60
CA GLU A 189 35.61 46.81 -69.51
C GLU A 189 34.76 47.04 -68.26
N LEU A 190 34.50 48.30 -67.89
CA LEU A 190 33.60 48.64 -66.79
C LEU A 190 32.14 48.20 -67.06
N ALA A 191 31.69 48.27 -68.31
CA ALA A 191 30.36 47.79 -68.68
C ALA A 191 30.28 46.26 -68.54
N ASP A 192 31.30 45.53 -68.98
CA ASP A 192 31.37 44.07 -68.85
C ASP A 192 31.45 43.64 -67.38
N LEU A 193 32.23 44.34 -66.55
CA LEU A 193 32.30 44.08 -65.11
C LEU A 193 30.96 44.35 -64.41
N ARG A 194 30.23 45.40 -64.80
CA ARG A 194 28.87 45.66 -64.29
C ARG A 194 27.91 44.56 -64.70
N ALA A 195 27.96 44.10 -65.96
CA ALA A 195 27.14 42.99 -66.41
C ALA A 195 27.44 41.70 -65.62
N SER A 196 28.73 41.37 -65.43
CA SER A 196 29.16 40.23 -64.61
C SER A 196 28.68 40.34 -63.16
N ARG A 197 28.79 41.53 -62.55
CA ARG A 197 28.26 41.80 -61.20
C ARG A 197 26.76 41.54 -61.12
N THR A 198 25.97 42.08 -62.06
CA THR A 198 24.51 41.86 -62.07
C THR A 198 24.14 40.40 -62.25
N ALA A 199 24.89 39.64 -63.05
CA ALA A 199 24.69 38.20 -63.20
C ALA A 199 25.00 37.43 -61.91
N MET A 200 26.06 37.81 -61.19
CA MET A 200 26.40 37.23 -59.90
C MET A 200 25.38 37.59 -58.81
N GLU A 201 24.89 38.84 -58.78
CA GLU A 201 23.82 39.26 -57.87
C GLU A 201 22.55 38.43 -58.11
N SER A 202 22.13 38.25 -59.37
CA SER A 202 21.00 37.37 -59.72
C SER A 202 21.23 35.92 -59.29
N LYS A 203 22.46 35.41 -59.39
CA LYS A 203 22.81 34.06 -58.91
C LYS A 203 22.75 33.96 -57.38
N CYS A 204 23.22 34.97 -56.67
CA CYS A 204 23.11 35.05 -55.21
C CYS A 204 21.65 35.11 -54.75
N ASP A 205 20.79 35.86 -55.44
CA ASP A 205 19.35 35.88 -55.17
C ASP A 205 18.70 34.51 -55.39
N GLY A 206 19.09 33.83 -56.48
CA GLY A 206 18.66 32.46 -56.77
C GLY A 206 19.07 31.45 -55.70
N LEU A 207 20.33 31.50 -55.26
CA LEU A 207 20.83 30.66 -54.16
C LEU A 207 20.14 30.98 -52.83
N THR A 208 19.89 32.26 -52.55
CA THR A 208 19.16 32.68 -51.34
C THR A 208 17.73 32.12 -51.33
N ALA A 209 17.06 32.09 -52.48
CA ALA A 209 15.74 31.47 -52.61
C ALA A 209 15.79 29.94 -52.42
N GLN A 210 16.83 29.28 -52.94
CA GLN A 210 17.06 27.84 -52.72
C GLN A 210 17.31 27.52 -51.24
N VAL A 211 18.13 28.30 -50.55
CA VAL A 211 18.39 28.14 -49.11
C VAL A 211 17.11 28.28 -48.31
N LYS A 212 16.26 29.28 -48.62
CA LYS A 212 14.95 29.42 -47.97
C LYS A 212 14.04 28.21 -48.19
N THR A 213 14.03 27.67 -49.40
CA THR A 213 13.23 26.48 -49.74
C THR A 213 13.73 25.25 -48.98
N LEU A 214 15.05 25.09 -48.86
CA LEU A 214 15.67 24.00 -48.08
C LEU A 214 15.42 24.17 -46.58
N ASP A 215 15.44 25.40 -46.06
CA ASP A 215 15.11 25.68 -44.66
C ASP A 215 13.65 25.35 -44.36
N GLU A 216 12.72 25.73 -45.23
CA GLU A 216 11.30 25.34 -45.11
C GLU A 216 11.11 23.81 -45.14
N GLU A 217 11.85 23.10 -46.00
CA GLU A 217 11.81 21.65 -46.06
C GLU A 217 12.43 21.00 -44.82
N GLY A 218 13.55 21.53 -44.32
CA GLY A 218 14.17 21.14 -43.05
C GLY A 218 13.21 21.32 -41.87
N GLN A 219 12.50 22.44 -41.81
CA GLN A 219 11.47 22.67 -40.79
C GLN A 219 10.31 21.69 -40.88
N LYS A 220 9.88 21.29 -42.09
CA LYS A 220 8.85 20.24 -42.26
C LYS A 220 9.36 18.89 -41.77
N GLN A 221 10.58 18.51 -42.12
CA GLN A 221 11.19 17.27 -41.64
C GLN A 221 11.35 17.27 -40.13
N GLN A 222 11.73 18.39 -39.54
CA GLN A 222 11.82 18.55 -38.09
C GLN A 222 10.45 18.35 -37.42
N ARG A 223 9.37 18.93 -37.96
CA ARG A 223 8.01 18.72 -37.44
C ARG A 223 7.56 17.27 -37.55
N LEU A 224 7.90 16.59 -38.65
CA LEU A 224 7.65 15.15 -38.82
C LEU A 224 8.41 14.32 -37.77
N ALA A 225 9.69 14.61 -37.56
CA ALA A 225 10.50 13.94 -36.54
C ALA A 225 9.94 14.15 -35.13
N ASP A 226 9.50 15.37 -34.79
CA ASP A 226 8.88 15.67 -33.49
C ASP A 226 7.53 14.94 -33.33
N ASN A 227 6.74 14.81 -34.39
CA ASN A 227 5.51 14.02 -34.36
C ASN A 227 5.79 12.53 -34.14
N PHE A 228 6.75 11.95 -34.86
CA PHE A 228 7.17 10.55 -34.65
C PHE A 228 7.72 10.32 -33.24
N ARG A 229 8.47 11.28 -32.68
CA ARG A 229 8.95 11.21 -31.29
C ARG A 229 7.78 11.16 -30.31
N LYS A 230 6.78 12.03 -30.47
CA LYS A 230 5.57 12.04 -29.62
C LYS A 230 4.77 10.75 -29.75
N GLU A 231 4.60 10.22 -30.96
CA GLU A 231 3.93 8.93 -31.18
C GLU A 231 4.69 7.78 -30.54
N SER A 232 6.02 7.75 -30.67
CA SER A 232 6.87 6.74 -30.02
C SER A 232 6.78 6.80 -28.49
N GLU A 233 6.77 8.01 -27.90
CA GLU A 233 6.56 8.20 -26.46
C GLU A 233 5.17 7.73 -26.01
N MET A 234 4.12 8.01 -26.79
CA MET A 234 2.76 7.54 -26.53
C MET A 234 2.68 6.01 -26.56
N LEU A 235 3.23 5.38 -27.61
CA LEU A 235 3.28 3.93 -27.77
C LEU A 235 4.10 3.27 -26.65
N LYS A 236 5.21 3.88 -26.22
CA LYS A 236 5.98 3.41 -25.07
C LYS A 236 5.14 3.44 -23.78
N GLY A 237 4.35 4.49 -23.58
CA GLY A 237 3.39 4.57 -22.48
C GLY A 237 2.30 3.47 -22.54
N ASP A 238 1.76 3.20 -23.73
CA ASP A 238 0.78 2.12 -23.93
C ASP A 238 1.35 0.73 -23.66
N ILE A 239 2.58 0.48 -24.13
CA ILE A 239 3.29 -0.78 -23.86
C ILE A 239 3.47 -0.97 -22.34
N GLN A 240 3.88 0.07 -21.62
CA GLN A 240 4.03 -0.01 -20.15
C GLN A 240 2.69 -0.27 -19.45
N ARG A 241 1.59 0.37 -19.90
CA ARG A 241 0.24 0.12 -19.37
C ARG A 241 -0.21 -1.32 -19.62
N LEU A 242 0.02 -1.84 -20.82
CA LEU A 242 -0.30 -3.23 -21.18
C LEU A 242 0.54 -4.22 -20.38
N GLN A 243 1.84 -3.97 -20.21
CA GLN A 243 2.71 -4.80 -19.38
C GLN A 243 2.22 -4.86 -17.93
N LYS A 244 1.85 -3.72 -17.36
CA LYS A 244 1.28 -3.66 -16.01
C LYS A 244 -0.04 -4.45 -15.93
N SER A 245 -0.95 -4.24 -16.89
CA SER A 245 -2.23 -4.97 -16.93
C SER A 245 -2.06 -6.48 -17.07
N VAL A 246 -1.06 -6.94 -17.85
CA VAL A 246 -0.76 -8.38 -17.98
C VAL A 246 -0.20 -8.94 -16.67
N LEU A 247 0.63 -8.18 -15.96
CA LEU A 247 1.15 -8.58 -14.65
C LEU A 247 0.02 -8.69 -13.62
N ASP A 248 -0.87 -7.68 -13.56
CA ASP A 248 -2.04 -7.68 -12.68
C ASP A 248 -2.98 -8.86 -13.00
N ALA A 249 -3.24 -9.13 -14.28
CA ALA A 249 -4.04 -10.28 -14.69
C ALA A 249 -3.38 -11.64 -14.35
N ALA A 250 -2.04 -11.71 -14.35
CA ALA A 250 -1.30 -12.91 -13.98
C ALA A 250 -1.37 -13.18 -12.48
N THR A 251 -1.29 -12.14 -11.64
CA THR A 251 -1.43 -12.27 -10.18
C THR A 251 -2.87 -12.63 -9.81
N GLU A 252 -3.87 -12.03 -10.45
CA GLU A 252 -5.28 -12.43 -10.31
C GLU A 252 -5.50 -13.89 -10.73
N GLN A 253 -4.91 -14.33 -11.84
CA GLN A 253 -5.00 -15.72 -12.29
C GLN A 253 -4.36 -16.69 -11.29
N GLN A 254 -3.25 -16.30 -10.66
CA GLN A 254 -2.60 -17.11 -9.62
C GLN A 254 -3.47 -17.21 -8.37
N ALA A 255 -4.01 -16.10 -7.88
CA ALA A 255 -4.91 -16.09 -6.72
C ALA A 255 -6.18 -16.94 -6.97
N ALA A 256 -6.75 -16.86 -8.18
CA ALA A 256 -7.87 -17.70 -8.58
C ALA A 256 -7.52 -19.20 -8.63
N ALA A 257 -6.28 -19.54 -9.02
CA ALA A 257 -5.81 -20.92 -9.03
C ALA A 257 -5.64 -21.47 -7.60
N GLU A 258 -5.07 -20.68 -6.69
CA GLU A 258 -4.93 -21.00 -5.27
C GLU A 258 -6.30 -21.19 -4.60
N GLN A 259 -7.26 -20.29 -4.86
CA GLN A 259 -8.64 -20.45 -4.40
C GLN A 259 -9.30 -21.73 -4.94
N ALA A 260 -9.09 -22.06 -6.22
CA ALA A 260 -9.62 -23.28 -6.80
C ALA A 260 -8.98 -24.55 -6.21
N GLU A 261 -7.72 -24.50 -5.78
CA GLU A 261 -7.07 -25.59 -5.07
C GLU A 261 -7.63 -25.75 -3.65
N GLN A 262 -7.81 -24.65 -2.92
CA GLN A 262 -8.45 -24.65 -1.60
C GLN A 262 -9.86 -25.26 -1.66
N LEU A 263 -10.69 -24.82 -2.60
CA LEU A 263 -12.05 -25.37 -2.77
C LEU A 263 -12.05 -26.86 -3.12
N ARG A 264 -11.02 -27.37 -3.82
CA ARG A 264 -10.88 -28.81 -4.07
C ARG A 264 -10.50 -29.58 -2.81
N ALA A 265 -9.63 -29.01 -1.96
CA ALA A 265 -9.29 -29.59 -0.67
C ALA A 265 -10.52 -29.65 0.25
N ASP A 266 -11.25 -28.55 0.38
CA ASP A 266 -12.49 -28.47 1.17
C ASP A 266 -13.55 -29.46 0.68
N ALA A 267 -13.71 -29.59 -0.65
CA ALA A 267 -14.63 -30.57 -1.23
C ALA A 267 -14.21 -32.01 -0.91
N ALA A 268 -12.91 -32.33 -0.95
CA ALA A 268 -12.40 -33.64 -0.59
C ALA A 268 -12.61 -33.96 0.91
N GLU A 269 -12.44 -32.97 1.79
CA GLU A 269 -12.74 -33.10 3.23
C GLU A 269 -14.23 -33.34 3.47
N LEU A 270 -15.11 -32.59 2.81
CA LEU A 270 -16.55 -32.78 2.90
C LEU A 270 -16.98 -34.16 2.39
N GLU A 271 -16.39 -34.66 1.31
CA GLU A 271 -16.64 -36.04 0.83
C GLU A 271 -16.16 -37.09 1.84
N ALA A 272 -15.00 -36.89 2.46
CA ALA A 272 -14.49 -37.79 3.49
C ALA A 272 -15.42 -37.80 4.72
N ALA A 273 -15.88 -36.64 5.18
CA ALA A 273 -16.84 -36.49 6.27
C ALA A 273 -18.18 -37.17 5.95
N ARG A 274 -18.69 -36.99 4.73
CA ARG A 274 -19.90 -37.68 4.25
C ARG A 274 -19.74 -39.19 4.28
N ARG A 275 -18.60 -39.73 3.84
CA ARG A 275 -18.31 -41.18 3.88
C ARG A 275 -18.22 -41.69 5.31
N ALA A 276 -17.61 -40.93 6.23
CA ALA A 276 -17.55 -41.28 7.64
C ALA A 276 -18.96 -41.37 8.25
N SER A 277 -19.79 -40.35 8.04
CA SER A 277 -21.19 -40.34 8.51
C SER A 277 -22.03 -41.49 7.90
N GLN A 278 -21.80 -41.84 6.64
CA GLN A 278 -22.44 -43.00 6.00
C GLN A 278 -22.03 -44.32 6.66
N ARG A 279 -20.76 -44.48 7.04
CA ARG A 279 -20.28 -45.69 7.75
C ARG A 279 -20.91 -45.79 9.13
N GLU A 280 -20.94 -44.68 9.88
CA GLU A 280 -21.58 -44.62 11.19
C GLU A 280 -23.08 -44.95 11.10
N SER A 281 -23.77 -44.38 10.11
CA SER A 281 -25.19 -44.70 9.85
C SER A 281 -25.41 -46.17 9.50
N ALA A 282 -24.50 -46.78 8.72
CA ALA A 282 -24.57 -48.20 8.39
C ALA A 282 -24.32 -49.09 9.61
N GLU A 283 -23.41 -48.69 10.48
CA GLU A 283 -23.12 -49.42 11.73
C GLU A 283 -24.29 -49.33 12.71
N LEU A 284 -24.87 -48.15 12.89
CA LEU A 284 -26.08 -47.97 13.71
C LEU A 284 -27.26 -48.80 13.18
N ARG A 285 -27.41 -48.93 11.85
CA ARG A 285 -28.43 -49.82 11.27
C ARG A 285 -28.17 -51.29 11.60
N ARG A 286 -26.92 -51.75 11.51
CA ARG A 286 -26.56 -53.12 11.92
C ARG A 286 -26.84 -53.38 13.39
N GLN A 287 -26.50 -52.43 14.26
CA GLN A 287 -26.80 -52.54 15.69
C GLN A 287 -28.31 -52.57 15.94
N ALA A 288 -29.08 -51.73 15.25
CA ALA A 288 -30.54 -51.74 15.36
C ALA A 288 -31.15 -53.09 14.89
N GLU A 289 -30.63 -53.67 13.81
CA GLU A 289 -31.01 -55.01 13.35
C GLU A 289 -30.66 -56.09 14.38
N GLN A 290 -29.46 -56.04 14.96
CA GLN A 290 -29.06 -56.94 16.04
C GLN A 290 -29.99 -56.84 17.25
N TRP A 291 -30.24 -55.63 17.77
CA TRP A 291 -31.16 -55.43 18.88
C TRP A 291 -32.59 -55.88 18.56
N ALA A 292 -33.05 -55.70 17.32
CA ALA A 292 -34.35 -56.22 16.91
C ALA A 292 -34.39 -57.76 16.97
N THR A 293 -33.32 -58.44 16.55
CA THR A 293 -33.22 -59.90 16.65
C THR A 293 -33.13 -60.40 18.08
N GLU A 294 -32.32 -59.76 18.93
CA GLU A 294 -32.19 -60.07 20.36
C GLU A 294 -33.52 -59.85 21.08
N ARG A 295 -34.19 -58.73 20.81
CA ARG A 295 -35.52 -58.44 21.36
C ARG A 295 -36.52 -59.53 20.95
N GLY A 296 -36.52 -59.96 19.69
CA GLY A 296 -37.39 -61.04 19.23
C GLY A 296 -37.10 -62.38 19.94
N GLN A 297 -35.82 -62.69 20.22
CA GLN A 297 -35.44 -63.87 20.99
C GLN A 297 -35.90 -63.78 22.45
N LEU A 298 -35.71 -62.63 23.10
CA LEU A 298 -36.15 -62.39 24.46
C LEU A 298 -37.67 -62.43 24.59
N GLU A 299 -38.41 -61.86 23.63
CA GLU A 299 -39.87 -61.94 23.58
C GLU A 299 -40.33 -63.40 23.44
N ALA A 300 -39.70 -64.20 22.57
CA ALA A 300 -39.99 -65.62 22.44
C ALA A 300 -39.67 -66.42 23.72
N GLU A 301 -38.56 -66.11 24.40
CA GLU A 301 -38.19 -66.73 25.67
C GLU A 301 -39.15 -66.33 26.81
N ALA A 302 -39.57 -65.07 26.86
CA ALA A 302 -40.55 -64.60 27.82
C ALA A 302 -41.89 -65.33 27.67
N VAL A 303 -42.36 -65.52 26.42
CA VAL A 303 -43.56 -66.32 26.14
C VAL A 303 -43.38 -67.78 26.60
N ARG A 304 -42.21 -68.38 26.35
CA ARG A 304 -41.90 -69.74 26.83
C ARG A 304 -41.91 -69.84 28.36
N LEU A 305 -41.28 -68.88 29.04
CA LEU A 305 -41.21 -68.84 30.50
C LEU A 305 -42.58 -68.58 31.12
N GLN A 306 -43.40 -67.74 30.50
CA GLN A 306 -44.78 -67.53 30.93
C GLN A 306 -45.60 -68.82 30.84
N ALA A 307 -45.52 -69.54 29.72
CA ALA A 307 -46.19 -70.83 29.58
C ALA A 307 -45.69 -71.86 30.62
N ALA A 308 -44.39 -71.88 30.90
CA ALA A 308 -43.82 -72.74 31.95
C ALA A 308 -44.30 -72.36 33.36
N ARG A 309 -44.43 -71.06 33.63
CA ARG A 309 -44.96 -70.55 34.90
C ARG A 309 -46.42 -70.93 35.08
N GLU A 310 -47.26 -70.76 34.06
CA GLU A 310 -48.68 -71.14 34.10
C GLU A 310 -48.82 -72.65 34.41
N ALA A 311 -48.01 -73.50 33.78
CA ALA A 311 -47.98 -74.93 34.08
C ALA A 311 -47.58 -75.22 35.56
N LEU A 312 -46.56 -74.53 36.07
CA LEU A 312 -46.15 -74.67 37.48
C LEU A 312 -47.21 -74.14 38.45
N GLU A 313 -47.92 -73.06 38.12
CA GLU A 313 -48.99 -72.52 38.96
C GLU A 313 -50.18 -73.50 39.05
N ASP A 314 -50.50 -74.20 37.97
CA ASP A 314 -51.51 -75.26 37.96
C ASP A 314 -51.08 -76.47 38.81
N ASP A 315 -49.81 -76.90 38.71
CA ASP A 315 -49.23 -77.94 39.56
C ASP A 315 -49.27 -77.53 41.05
N ASN A 316 -48.88 -76.29 41.35
CA ASN A 316 -48.84 -75.79 42.71
C ASN A 316 -50.26 -75.60 43.29
N ARG A 317 -51.24 -75.19 42.49
CA ARG A 317 -52.66 -75.17 42.89
C ARG A 317 -53.13 -76.57 43.28
N THR A 318 -52.72 -77.58 42.52
CA THR A 318 -53.01 -79.00 42.81
C THR A 318 -52.36 -79.45 44.12
N LEU A 319 -51.13 -79.02 44.38
CA LEU A 319 -50.42 -79.32 45.64
C LEU A 319 -51.03 -78.58 46.84
N MET A 320 -51.36 -77.29 46.71
CA MET A 320 -51.98 -76.50 47.77
C MET A 320 -53.33 -77.07 48.19
N GLN A 321 -54.16 -77.50 47.24
CA GLN A 321 -55.41 -78.22 47.55
C GLN A 321 -55.16 -79.52 48.34
N ARG A 322 -54.02 -80.20 48.13
CA ARG A 322 -53.62 -81.38 48.92
C ARG A 322 -53.09 -81.01 50.31
N VAL A 323 -52.45 -79.84 50.46
CA VAL A 323 -51.89 -79.36 51.74
C VAL A 323 -52.96 -78.75 52.64
N GLU A 324 -53.91 -77.97 52.09
CA GLU A 324 -55.08 -77.47 52.84
C GLU A 324 -55.96 -78.60 53.38
N ALA A 325 -56.01 -79.74 52.70
CA ALA A 325 -56.68 -80.95 53.19
C ALA A 325 -55.98 -81.60 54.42
N MET A 326 -54.76 -81.17 54.78
CA MET A 326 -53.92 -81.81 55.81
C MET A 326 -53.48 -80.91 56.98
N ALA A 327 -53.86 -79.63 57.04
CA ALA A 327 -53.33 -78.70 58.05
C ALA A 327 -54.34 -78.32 59.16
N PRO A 328 -53.97 -78.39 60.47
CA PRO A 328 -54.77 -77.89 61.59
C PRO A 328 -54.64 -76.36 61.79
N LYS A 329 -55.70 -75.73 62.32
CA LYS A 329 -55.80 -74.28 62.60
C LYS A 329 -54.78 -73.80 63.66
N PRO A 330 -54.02 -72.71 63.44
CA PRO A 330 -53.11 -72.14 64.44
C PRO A 330 -53.79 -71.06 65.27
N GLU A 331 -54.17 -71.39 66.50
CA GLU A 331 -54.65 -70.44 67.52
C GLU A 331 -53.52 -69.52 68.06
N SER A 332 -52.26 -69.69 67.65
CA SER A 332 -51.12 -68.87 68.10
C SER A 332 -50.85 -67.62 67.25
N GLU A 333 -51.34 -67.54 66.01
CA GLU A 333 -51.10 -66.39 65.12
C GLU A 333 -52.00 -65.20 65.50
N GLU A 334 -53.21 -65.45 66.01
CA GLU A 334 -54.16 -64.41 66.40
C GLU A 334 -53.65 -63.59 67.61
N ALA A 335 -53.03 -64.23 68.59
CA ALA A 335 -52.42 -63.56 69.75
C ALA A 335 -51.22 -62.70 69.35
N TYR A 336 -50.39 -63.17 68.40
CA TYR A 336 -49.27 -62.39 67.85
C TYR A 336 -49.76 -61.13 67.11
N GLN A 337 -50.78 -61.29 66.25
CA GLN A 337 -51.35 -60.17 65.50
C GLN A 337 -51.98 -59.12 66.42
N ALA A 338 -52.66 -59.53 67.50
CA ALA A 338 -53.21 -58.61 68.49
C ALA A 338 -52.11 -57.80 69.20
N ALA A 339 -51.05 -58.46 69.69
CA ALA A 339 -49.93 -57.78 70.36
C ALA A 339 -49.18 -56.82 69.41
N MET A 340 -49.01 -57.20 68.15
CA MET A 340 -48.40 -56.34 67.13
C MET A 340 -49.28 -55.15 66.76
N HIS A 341 -50.60 -55.33 66.72
CA HIS A 341 -51.55 -54.26 66.42
C HIS A 341 -51.53 -53.18 67.51
N GLU A 342 -51.48 -53.56 68.78
CA GLU A 342 -51.36 -52.61 69.91
C GLU A 342 -50.06 -51.81 69.86
N ALA A 343 -48.95 -52.45 69.48
CA ALA A 343 -47.67 -51.77 69.28
C ALA A 343 -47.70 -50.82 68.08
N GLU A 344 -48.31 -51.21 66.95
CA GLU A 344 -48.49 -50.33 65.79
C GLU A 344 -49.38 -49.12 66.11
N GLN A 345 -50.48 -49.32 66.83
CA GLN A 345 -51.33 -48.22 67.28
C GLN A 345 -50.55 -47.25 68.20
N TRP A 346 -49.73 -47.77 69.12
CA TRP A 346 -48.90 -46.90 69.96
C TRP A 346 -47.92 -46.07 69.14
N VAL A 347 -47.25 -46.65 68.14
CA VAL A 347 -46.35 -45.91 67.25
C VAL A 347 -47.09 -44.78 66.51
N LEU A 348 -48.36 -44.99 66.11
CA LEU A 348 -49.15 -43.97 65.44
C LEU A 348 -49.59 -42.83 66.37
N TYR A 349 -49.96 -43.13 67.62
CA TYR A 349 -50.54 -42.15 68.54
C TYR A 349 -49.54 -41.51 69.51
N HIS A 350 -48.43 -42.18 69.82
CA HIS A 350 -47.42 -41.73 70.79
C HIS A 350 -46.19 -41.09 70.14
N ALA A 351 -46.10 -41.14 68.81
CA ALA A 351 -45.09 -40.47 68.01
C ALA A 351 -45.15 -38.94 68.21
N GLY A 352 -44.14 -38.40 68.89
CA GLY A 352 -43.86 -36.97 68.92
C GLY A 352 -44.23 -36.20 70.18
N MET A 353 -44.23 -36.86 71.34
CA MET A 353 -44.25 -36.12 72.59
C MET A 353 -42.94 -35.33 72.79
N PRO A 354 -43.01 -34.01 73.07
CA PRO A 354 -41.83 -33.16 73.27
C PRO A 354 -40.86 -33.70 74.32
N LEU A 355 -39.58 -33.38 74.19
CA LEU A 355 -38.56 -33.67 75.20
C LEU A 355 -38.66 -32.67 76.37
N GLU A 356 -39.74 -32.73 77.14
CA GLU A 356 -39.99 -31.84 78.27
C GLU A 356 -40.26 -32.61 79.57
N GLY A 357 -39.67 -32.13 80.68
CA GLY A 357 -39.93 -32.61 82.04
C GLY A 357 -38.95 -33.68 82.55
N PRO A 358 -38.77 -33.78 83.89
CA PRO A 358 -37.89 -34.77 84.51
C PRO A 358 -38.49 -36.19 84.58
N SER A 359 -39.77 -36.34 84.26
CA SER A 359 -40.47 -37.63 84.25
C SER A 359 -41.56 -37.66 83.19
N LEU A 360 -41.93 -38.87 82.77
CA LEU A 360 -43.00 -39.08 81.79
C LEU A 360 -43.85 -40.30 82.16
N PRO A 361 -45.20 -40.19 82.12
CA PRO A 361 -46.09 -41.33 82.25
C PRO A 361 -46.15 -42.09 80.92
N TYR A 362 -45.85 -43.39 80.97
CA TYR A 362 -46.07 -44.34 79.88
C TYR A 362 -47.38 -45.10 80.10
N LEU A 363 -47.69 -46.00 79.18
CA LEU A 363 -48.87 -46.85 79.26
C LEU A 363 -48.90 -47.67 80.55
N LYS A 364 -50.10 -48.12 80.91
CA LYS A 364 -50.39 -48.87 82.16
C LYS A 364 -50.03 -48.13 83.46
N GLY A 365 -49.74 -46.82 83.38
CA GLY A 365 -49.46 -45.98 84.53
C GLY A 365 -48.00 -46.01 85.01
N VAL A 366 -47.09 -46.60 84.23
CA VAL A 366 -45.66 -46.62 84.53
C VAL A 366 -45.08 -45.21 84.38
N ILE A 367 -44.67 -44.59 85.49
CA ILE A 367 -44.01 -43.27 85.46
C ILE A 367 -42.50 -43.46 85.56
N ILE A 368 -41.78 -43.01 84.54
CA ILE A 368 -40.31 -43.06 84.53
C ILE A 368 -39.75 -41.71 84.94
N SER A 369 -38.93 -41.71 86.00
CA SER A 369 -38.12 -40.56 86.42
C SER A 369 -36.75 -40.65 85.75
N PHE A 370 -36.50 -39.80 84.75
CA PHE A 370 -35.26 -39.83 83.97
C PHE A 370 -33.99 -39.56 84.80
N PRO A 371 -34.00 -38.71 85.85
CA PRO A 371 -32.85 -38.51 86.71
C PRO A 371 -32.28 -39.78 87.35
N GLU A 372 -33.09 -40.82 87.58
CA GLU A 372 -32.64 -42.11 88.11
C GLU A 372 -31.64 -42.82 87.18
N PHE A 373 -31.65 -42.47 85.89
CA PHE A 373 -30.84 -43.12 84.86
C PHE A 373 -29.67 -42.27 84.37
N PHE A 374 -29.60 -40.97 84.73
CA PHE A 374 -28.58 -40.05 84.20
C PHE A 374 -27.16 -40.51 84.45
N SER A 375 -26.84 -41.07 85.61
CA SER A 375 -25.48 -41.57 85.90
C SER A 375 -25.00 -42.63 84.90
N HIS A 376 -25.91 -43.40 84.31
CA HIS A 376 -25.62 -44.42 83.31
C HIS A 376 -25.61 -43.85 81.88
N MET A 377 -26.28 -42.72 81.66
CA MET A 377 -26.37 -42.07 80.35
C MET A 377 -25.25 -41.06 80.08
N ILE A 378 -24.64 -40.48 81.12
CA ILE A 378 -23.53 -39.51 81.00
C ILE A 378 -22.40 -40.03 80.11
N PRO A 379 -21.86 -41.25 80.28
CA PRO A 379 -20.77 -41.74 79.43
C PRO A 379 -21.14 -41.79 77.94
N ILE A 380 -22.38 -42.18 77.64
CA ILE A 380 -22.88 -42.28 76.26
C ILE A 380 -23.10 -40.89 75.67
N ALA A 381 -23.67 -39.97 76.43
CA ALA A 381 -23.87 -38.58 76.02
C ALA A 381 -22.53 -37.90 75.68
N LEU A 382 -21.50 -38.12 76.49
CA LEU A 382 -20.16 -37.55 76.26
C LEU A 382 -19.42 -38.22 75.10
N ALA A 383 -19.63 -39.51 74.86
CA ALA A 383 -19.03 -40.25 73.74
C ALA A 383 -19.73 -39.98 72.39
N SER A 384 -20.96 -39.48 72.41
CA SER A 384 -21.77 -39.25 71.21
C SER A 384 -21.46 -37.89 70.56
N ALA A 385 -21.40 -37.87 69.23
CA ALA A 385 -21.25 -36.61 68.51
C ALA A 385 -22.52 -35.73 68.67
N PRO A 386 -22.40 -34.39 68.76
CA PRO A 386 -23.57 -33.50 68.89
C PRO A 386 -24.62 -33.69 67.78
N LYS A 387 -24.18 -34.06 66.58
CA LYS A 387 -25.07 -34.37 65.45
C LYS A 387 -25.90 -35.64 65.68
N GLN A 388 -25.32 -36.66 66.32
CA GLN A 388 -26.02 -37.92 66.63
C GLN A 388 -27.08 -37.69 67.70
N LEU A 389 -26.75 -36.92 68.75
CA LEU A 389 -27.71 -36.55 69.80
C LEU A 389 -28.86 -35.71 69.24
N ARG A 390 -28.58 -34.73 68.37
CA ARG A 390 -29.62 -33.95 67.67
C ARG A 390 -30.50 -34.81 66.77
N SER A 391 -29.89 -35.74 66.02
CA SER A 391 -30.64 -36.67 65.17
C SER A 391 -31.51 -37.63 65.99
N ALA A 392 -31.03 -38.06 67.16
CA ALA A 392 -31.80 -38.89 68.08
C ALA A 392 -32.96 -38.11 68.70
N ALA A 393 -32.74 -36.85 69.11
CA ALA A 393 -33.80 -35.97 69.59
C ALA A 393 -34.90 -35.75 68.55
N ALA A 394 -34.52 -35.40 67.32
CA ALA A 394 -35.47 -35.26 66.22
C ALA A 394 -36.22 -36.57 65.93
N ALA A 395 -35.56 -37.73 66.08
CA ALA A 395 -36.20 -39.03 65.88
C ALA A 395 -37.22 -39.36 66.98
N VAL A 396 -36.96 -38.98 68.23
CA VAL A 396 -37.93 -39.09 69.34
C VAL A 396 -39.14 -38.20 69.08
N GLU A 397 -38.91 -36.93 68.76
CA GLU A 397 -39.97 -35.92 68.55
C GLU A 397 -40.78 -36.11 67.26
N SER A 398 -40.24 -36.80 66.26
CA SER A 398 -40.97 -37.16 65.03
C SER A 398 -41.63 -38.55 65.09
N GLY A 399 -41.40 -39.30 66.17
CA GLY A 399 -41.79 -40.71 66.30
C GLY A 399 -41.10 -41.64 65.30
N GLU A 400 -40.05 -41.19 64.62
CA GLU A 400 -39.19 -42.07 63.82
C GLU A 400 -38.51 -43.12 64.69
N LEU A 401 -38.15 -42.77 65.94
CA LEU A 401 -37.59 -43.71 66.90
C LEU A 401 -38.56 -44.87 67.16
N ALA A 402 -39.82 -44.58 67.49
CA ALA A 402 -40.84 -45.59 67.76
C ALA A 402 -41.03 -46.57 66.57
N ARG A 403 -41.02 -46.04 65.33
CA ARG A 403 -41.06 -46.85 64.10
C ARG A 403 -39.82 -47.72 63.94
N ALA A 404 -38.63 -47.16 64.18
CA ALA A 404 -37.37 -47.89 64.11
C ALA A 404 -37.32 -49.02 65.15
N THR A 405 -37.80 -48.76 66.37
CA THR A 405 -37.89 -49.76 67.44
C THR A 405 -38.85 -50.89 67.08
N LEU A 406 -40.02 -50.59 66.51
CA LEU A 406 -40.96 -51.63 66.04
C LEU A 406 -40.35 -52.53 64.96
N GLN A 407 -39.57 -51.94 64.04
CA GLN A 407 -38.88 -52.73 63.01
C GLN A 407 -37.79 -53.62 63.62
N CYS A 408 -37.02 -53.11 64.58
CA CYS A 408 -36.03 -53.93 65.29
C CYS A 408 -36.70 -55.03 66.11
N PHE A 409 -37.81 -54.73 66.78
CA PHE A 409 -38.59 -55.72 67.55
C PHE A 409 -38.97 -56.92 66.68
N ARG A 410 -39.47 -56.68 65.45
CA ARG A 410 -39.81 -57.76 64.50
C ARG A 410 -38.64 -58.64 64.10
N LEU A 411 -37.42 -58.09 64.13
CA LEU A 411 -36.20 -58.84 63.82
C LEU A 411 -35.74 -59.66 65.04
N CYS A 412 -35.93 -59.12 66.24
CA CYS A 412 -35.59 -59.79 67.50
C CYS A 412 -36.61 -60.89 67.87
N ASP A 413 -37.89 -60.71 67.57
CA ASP A 413 -38.94 -61.71 67.80
C ASP A 413 -38.97 -62.76 66.67
N ALA A 414 -37.88 -63.51 66.52
CA ALA A 414 -37.71 -64.52 65.48
C ALA A 414 -38.81 -65.60 65.50
N HIS A 415 -39.39 -65.83 66.68
CA HIS A 415 -40.42 -66.83 66.92
C HIS A 415 -41.85 -66.30 66.82
N ARG A 416 -42.03 -65.00 66.52
CA ARG A 416 -43.35 -64.34 66.43
C ARG A 416 -44.23 -64.58 67.64
N ARG A 417 -43.64 -64.46 68.84
CA ARG A 417 -44.36 -64.63 70.11
C ARG A 417 -45.06 -63.35 70.56
N GLY A 418 -44.69 -62.21 69.98
CA GLY A 418 -45.21 -60.89 70.35
C GLY A 418 -44.63 -60.35 71.66
N MET A 419 -43.65 -61.06 72.22
CA MET A 419 -42.99 -60.76 73.49
C MET A 419 -41.51 -61.10 73.42
N LEU A 420 -40.66 -60.26 74.02
CA LEU A 420 -39.23 -60.50 74.16
C LEU A 420 -38.85 -60.76 75.61
N GLY A 421 -38.02 -61.78 75.82
CA GLY A 421 -37.51 -62.15 77.13
C GLY A 421 -36.23 -61.41 77.51
N TRP A 422 -36.05 -61.17 78.80
CA TRP A 422 -34.77 -60.67 79.32
C TRP A 422 -33.72 -61.78 79.43
N GLU A 423 -34.11 -62.99 79.81
CA GLU A 423 -33.19 -64.14 80.03
C GLU A 423 -32.50 -64.59 78.73
N ASP A 424 -33.19 -64.45 77.60
CA ASP A 424 -32.68 -64.80 76.27
C ASP A 424 -31.91 -63.64 75.61
N GLU A 425 -31.62 -62.56 76.36
CA GLU A 425 -30.98 -61.32 75.89
C GLU A 425 -31.72 -60.56 74.77
N GLU A 426 -32.89 -61.03 74.35
CA GLU A 426 -33.65 -60.47 73.22
C GLU A 426 -34.01 -58.99 73.40
N VAL A 427 -34.34 -58.58 74.63
CA VAL A 427 -34.59 -57.16 74.94
C VAL A 427 -33.29 -56.34 74.87
N SER A 428 -32.16 -56.92 75.27
CA SER A 428 -30.86 -56.23 75.19
C SER A 428 -30.44 -56.05 73.74
N ASP A 429 -30.58 -57.10 72.92
CA ASP A 429 -30.35 -57.06 71.48
C ASP A 429 -31.22 -56.01 70.78
N LEU A 430 -32.49 -55.89 71.20
CA LEU A 430 -33.38 -54.85 70.69
C LEU A 430 -32.84 -53.44 70.99
N VAL A 431 -32.46 -53.17 72.25
CA VAL A 431 -31.92 -51.87 72.65
C VAL A 431 -30.65 -51.57 71.86
N ASP A 432 -29.73 -52.53 71.79
CA ASP A 432 -28.47 -52.41 71.07
C ASP A 432 -28.69 -52.09 69.58
N ALA A 433 -29.59 -52.83 68.92
CA ALA A 433 -29.92 -52.61 67.52
C ALA A 433 -30.49 -51.22 67.25
N VAL A 434 -31.35 -50.69 68.15
CA VAL A 434 -31.94 -49.36 67.97
C VAL A 434 -30.93 -48.24 68.24
N PHE A 435 -30.10 -48.35 69.28
CA PHE A 435 -29.06 -47.37 69.57
C PHE A 435 -28.00 -47.31 68.45
N GLN A 436 -27.55 -48.46 67.96
CA GLN A 436 -26.62 -48.54 66.84
C GLN A 436 -27.18 -47.92 65.55
N ARG A 437 -28.49 -48.11 65.26
CA ARG A 437 -29.14 -47.46 64.10
C ARG A 437 -29.15 -45.94 64.17
N LYS A 438 -29.10 -45.37 65.38
CA LYS A 438 -28.95 -43.92 65.59
C LYS A 438 -27.48 -43.49 65.75
N GLY A 439 -26.54 -44.41 65.56
CA GLY A 439 -25.10 -44.17 65.67
C GLY A 439 -24.64 -43.94 67.11
N LEU A 440 -25.44 -44.35 68.09
CA LEU A 440 -25.14 -44.18 69.51
C LEU A 440 -24.61 -45.49 70.10
N GLN A 441 -23.82 -45.37 71.16
CA GLN A 441 -23.45 -46.52 71.98
C GLN A 441 -24.65 -46.95 72.83
N SER A 442 -24.86 -48.26 72.96
CA SER A 442 -25.96 -48.80 73.75
C SER A 442 -25.76 -48.54 75.25
N PRO A 443 -26.84 -48.29 76.03
CA PRO A 443 -26.82 -48.24 77.49
C PRO A 443 -26.16 -49.47 78.11
N PRO A 444 -25.42 -49.32 79.23
CA PRO A 444 -24.92 -50.48 79.97
C PRO A 444 -26.08 -51.41 80.35
N GLN A 445 -25.84 -52.73 80.34
CA GLN A 445 -26.89 -53.72 80.67
C GLN A 445 -27.56 -53.46 82.03
N ASP A 446 -26.84 -52.93 83.03
CA ASP A 446 -27.43 -52.55 84.32
C ASP A 446 -28.51 -51.46 84.20
N ALA A 447 -28.31 -50.49 83.30
CA ALA A 447 -29.28 -49.44 83.04
C ALA A 447 -30.49 -49.98 82.25
N GLN A 448 -30.23 -50.84 81.26
CA GLN A 448 -31.26 -51.54 80.49
C GLN A 448 -32.13 -52.41 81.42
N ARG A 449 -31.52 -53.20 82.32
CA ARG A 449 -32.19 -54.08 83.28
C ARG A 449 -33.06 -53.29 84.27
N ARG A 450 -32.53 -52.16 84.76
CA ARG A 450 -33.29 -51.25 85.65
C ARG A 450 -34.49 -50.64 84.94
N MET A 451 -34.37 -50.28 83.66
CA MET A 451 -35.48 -49.76 82.87
C MET A 451 -36.50 -50.87 82.58
N PHE A 452 -36.03 -52.05 82.19
CA PHE A 452 -36.87 -53.25 81.99
C PHE A 452 -37.74 -53.55 83.22
N ALA A 453 -37.14 -53.53 84.41
CA ALA A 453 -37.85 -53.78 85.67
C ALA A 453 -38.96 -52.76 85.98
N LYS A 454 -38.95 -51.57 85.35
CA LYS A 454 -40.05 -50.59 85.49
C LYS A 454 -41.26 -50.95 84.64
N PHE A 455 -41.05 -51.63 83.51
CA PHE A 455 -42.10 -52.00 82.55
C PHE A 455 -42.59 -53.45 82.71
N ALA A 456 -41.83 -54.33 83.37
CA ALA A 456 -42.22 -55.70 83.64
C ALA A 456 -43.18 -55.79 84.85
N GLU A 457 -44.49 -55.76 84.62
CA GLU A 457 -45.51 -55.81 85.68
C GLU A 457 -45.62 -57.18 86.36
N ASP A 458 -45.43 -58.28 85.61
CA ASP A 458 -45.89 -59.62 86.03
C ASP A 458 -44.79 -60.59 86.51
N LEU A 459 -43.56 -60.13 86.76
CA LEU A 459 -42.39 -60.99 87.09
C LEU A 459 -42.10 -62.11 86.06
N ALA A 460 -42.84 -62.18 84.97
CA ALA A 460 -42.77 -63.24 83.96
C ALA A 460 -41.50 -63.17 83.09
N GLY A 461 -40.63 -62.17 83.31
CA GLY A 461 -39.36 -62.03 82.61
C GLY A 461 -39.46 -61.59 81.15
N ASN A 462 -40.66 -61.24 80.67
CA ASN A 462 -40.93 -60.87 79.28
C ASN A 462 -41.63 -59.51 79.18
N LEU A 463 -41.39 -58.78 78.09
CA LEU A 463 -42.12 -57.58 77.71
C LEU A 463 -42.87 -57.81 76.40
N CYS A 464 -44.11 -57.34 76.32
CA CYS A 464 -44.82 -57.32 75.03
C CYS A 464 -44.21 -56.27 74.09
N ALA A 465 -44.54 -56.35 72.81
CA ALA A 465 -44.07 -55.40 71.80
C ALA A 465 -44.23 -53.93 72.21
N GLN A 466 -45.39 -53.57 72.75
CA GLN A 466 -45.68 -52.20 73.19
C GLN A 466 -44.80 -51.76 74.38
N ASP A 467 -44.59 -52.63 75.36
CA ASP A 467 -43.77 -52.34 76.53
C ASP A 467 -42.28 -52.22 76.15
N CYS A 468 -41.79 -53.05 75.22
CA CYS A 468 -40.44 -52.92 74.65
C CYS A 468 -40.24 -51.56 73.98
N LEU A 469 -41.23 -51.09 73.22
CA LEU A 469 -41.18 -49.80 72.55
C LEU A 469 -41.14 -48.63 73.55
N CYS A 470 -41.98 -48.68 74.58
CA CYS A 470 -41.99 -47.70 75.67
C CYS A 470 -40.66 -47.67 76.42
N MET A 471 -40.08 -48.84 76.71
CA MET A 471 -38.78 -48.96 77.38
C MET A 471 -37.65 -48.30 76.59
N VAL A 472 -37.59 -48.55 75.28
CA VAL A 472 -36.55 -47.95 74.41
C VAL A 472 -36.73 -46.44 74.30
N ASP A 473 -37.96 -45.95 74.15
CA ASP A 473 -38.24 -44.51 74.14
C ASP A 473 -37.79 -43.86 75.48
N ALA A 474 -38.08 -44.50 76.61
CA ALA A 474 -37.64 -44.04 77.92
C ALA A 474 -36.11 -43.97 78.07
N LEU A 475 -35.37 -44.93 77.51
CA LEU A 475 -33.90 -44.90 77.50
C LEU A 475 -33.36 -43.74 76.65
N PHE A 476 -33.94 -43.50 75.47
CA PHE A 476 -33.54 -42.37 74.62
C PHE A 476 -33.87 -41.03 75.29
N ARG A 477 -35.03 -40.89 75.93
CA ARG A 477 -35.37 -39.67 76.68
C ARG A 477 -34.46 -39.48 77.89
N ALA A 478 -34.12 -40.55 78.62
CA ALA A 478 -33.15 -40.47 79.71
C ALA A 478 -31.77 -40.01 79.22
N LEU A 479 -31.34 -40.45 78.03
CA LEU A 479 -30.10 -40.01 77.40
C LEU A 479 -30.15 -38.53 77.00
N LEU A 480 -31.20 -38.12 76.29
CA LEU A 480 -31.31 -36.77 75.72
C LEU A 480 -31.59 -35.69 76.77
N LEU A 481 -32.29 -36.03 77.85
CA LEU A 481 -32.56 -35.13 78.98
C LEU A 481 -31.42 -35.13 80.01
N CYS A 482 -30.41 -35.98 79.85
CA CYS A 482 -29.25 -35.98 80.72
C CYS A 482 -28.50 -34.63 80.59
N PRO A 483 -28.07 -33.99 81.70
CA PRO A 483 -27.39 -32.69 81.66
C PRO A 483 -26.20 -32.64 80.70
N ALA A 484 -25.45 -33.75 80.59
CA ALA A 484 -24.32 -33.87 79.66
C ALA A 484 -24.75 -33.73 78.19
N ALA A 485 -25.85 -34.35 77.78
CA ALA A 485 -26.36 -34.27 76.40
C ALA A 485 -26.91 -32.87 76.08
N VAL A 486 -27.55 -32.22 77.06
CA VAL A 486 -28.06 -30.84 76.92
C VAL A 486 -26.91 -29.84 76.77
N SER A 487 -25.83 -29.99 77.57
CA SER A 487 -24.64 -29.13 77.45
C SER A 487 -23.90 -29.31 76.12
N VAL A 488 -23.83 -30.53 75.58
CA VAL A 488 -23.20 -30.82 74.28
C VAL A 488 -24.02 -30.23 73.12
N SER A 489 -25.34 -30.17 73.25
CA SER A 489 -26.24 -29.67 72.19
C SER A 489 -26.30 -28.13 72.10
N THR A 490 -25.94 -27.40 73.16
CA THR A 490 -26.00 -25.92 73.20
C THR A 490 -24.66 -25.23 72.88
N SER A 491 -23.55 -25.96 72.85
CA SER A 491 -22.19 -25.38 72.67
C SER A 491 -21.83 -24.98 71.22
N ASP A 492 -22.69 -25.25 70.22
CA ASP A 492 -22.45 -24.96 68.80
C ASP A 492 -23.05 -23.60 68.33
N VAL A 493 -23.63 -22.79 69.22
CA VAL A 493 -24.10 -21.43 68.88
C VAL A 493 -23.01 -20.40 69.18
N VAL A 494 -21.94 -20.42 68.37
CA VAL A 494 -21.07 -19.25 68.21
C VAL A 494 -21.80 -18.25 67.29
N PRO A 495 -21.92 -16.96 67.67
CA PRO A 495 -22.48 -15.95 66.78
C PRO A 495 -21.45 -15.64 65.70
N GLU A 496 -21.57 -16.30 64.54
CA GLU A 496 -20.89 -15.84 63.34
C GLU A 496 -21.41 -14.43 63.01
N GLY A 497 -20.49 -13.48 62.86
CA GLY A 497 -20.76 -12.13 62.38
C GLY A 497 -21.36 -12.13 60.96
N PRO A 498 -21.72 -10.96 60.42
CA PRO A 498 -22.51 -10.85 59.21
C PRO A 498 -21.72 -11.31 57.98
N CYS A 499 -21.75 -12.61 57.71
CA CYS A 499 -21.41 -13.18 56.43
C CYS A 499 -22.55 -12.87 55.47
N LEU A 500 -22.28 -11.94 54.55
CA LEU A 500 -23.10 -11.65 53.39
C LEU A 500 -23.37 -12.96 52.62
N ALA A 501 -24.58 -13.47 52.78
CA ALA A 501 -25.10 -14.51 51.90
C ALA A 501 -25.15 -13.97 50.46
N PRO A 502 -24.51 -14.63 49.48
CA PRO A 502 -24.87 -14.39 48.10
C PRO A 502 -26.29 -14.92 47.94
N LYS A 503 -27.24 -14.02 47.70
CA LYS A 503 -28.56 -14.37 47.24
C LYS A 503 -28.40 -15.32 46.05
N SER A 504 -28.99 -16.49 46.14
CA SER A 504 -29.17 -17.39 45.00
C SER A 504 -29.72 -16.56 43.83
N PRO A 505 -29.07 -16.55 42.66
CA PRO A 505 -29.52 -15.74 41.54
C PRO A 505 -30.90 -16.24 41.14
N THR A 506 -31.85 -15.32 41.12
CA THR A 506 -33.16 -15.53 40.50
C THR A 506 -32.91 -16.00 39.06
N LEU A 507 -33.77 -16.85 38.51
CA LEU A 507 -33.62 -17.35 37.12
C LEU A 507 -33.43 -16.21 36.08
N GLN A 508 -33.86 -14.98 36.37
CA GLN A 508 -33.56 -13.78 35.58
C GLN A 508 -32.09 -13.33 35.65
N ASP A 509 -31.45 -13.35 36.82
CA ASP A 509 -30.04 -12.96 36.99
C ASP A 509 -29.08 -13.94 36.30
N SER A 510 -29.49 -15.21 36.17
CA SER A 510 -28.72 -16.24 35.43
C SER A 510 -28.78 -16.03 33.91
N VAL A 511 -29.93 -15.56 33.39
CA VAL A 511 -30.11 -15.25 31.96
C VAL A 511 -29.37 -13.96 31.61
N GLU A 512 -29.44 -12.92 32.45
CA GLU A 512 -28.69 -11.68 32.24
C GLU A 512 -27.18 -11.90 32.38
N ALA A 513 -26.72 -12.71 33.34
CA ALA A 513 -25.31 -13.07 33.45
C ALA A 513 -24.81 -13.89 32.23
N ARG A 514 -25.67 -14.72 31.62
CA ARG A 514 -25.36 -15.45 30.39
C ARG A 514 -25.30 -14.51 29.18
N GLN A 515 -26.26 -13.60 29.05
CA GLN A 515 -26.29 -12.58 27.99
C GLN A 515 -25.10 -11.63 28.12
N LEU A 516 -24.70 -11.25 29.33
CA LEU A 516 -23.52 -10.41 29.56
C LEU A 516 -22.23 -11.16 29.19
N ARG A 517 -22.13 -12.46 29.51
CA ARG A 517 -20.98 -13.29 29.10
C ARG A 517 -20.91 -13.49 27.59
N GLU A 518 -22.05 -13.68 26.92
CA GLU A 518 -22.13 -13.77 25.45
C GLU A 518 -21.79 -12.42 24.79
N SER A 519 -22.27 -11.30 25.35
CA SER A 519 -21.92 -9.94 24.92
C SER A 519 -20.42 -9.64 25.07
N VAL A 520 -19.83 -10.00 26.21
CA VAL A 520 -18.38 -9.83 26.45
C VAL A 520 -17.57 -10.75 25.52
N ALA A 521 -18.04 -11.96 25.24
CA ALA A 521 -17.40 -12.86 24.29
C ALA A 521 -17.48 -12.32 22.85
N GLN A 522 -18.63 -11.79 22.43
CA GLN A 522 -18.80 -11.14 21.13
C GLN A 522 -17.91 -9.90 20.99
N ALA A 523 -17.87 -9.03 21.99
CA ALA A 523 -17.00 -7.85 21.99
C ALA A 523 -15.50 -8.20 21.89
N ARG A 524 -15.08 -9.28 22.56
CA ARG A 524 -13.70 -9.80 22.43
C ARG A 524 -13.43 -10.37 21.04
N LEU A 525 -14.39 -11.08 20.45
CA LEU A 525 -14.26 -11.63 19.10
C LEU A 525 -14.16 -10.50 18.05
N GLN A 526 -14.98 -9.46 18.20
CA GLN A 526 -15.00 -8.30 17.34
C GLN A 526 -13.69 -7.51 17.43
N ARG A 527 -13.16 -7.30 18.64
CA ARG A 527 -11.85 -6.66 18.82
C ARG A 527 -10.70 -7.48 18.20
N ARG A 528 -10.76 -8.81 18.27
CA ARG A 528 -9.77 -9.69 17.59
C ARG A 528 -9.88 -9.65 16.08
N LEU A 529 -11.08 -9.52 15.53
CA LEU A 529 -11.29 -9.34 14.08
C LEU A 529 -10.74 -8.00 13.61
N GLU A 530 -11.02 -6.91 14.34
CA GLU A 530 -10.45 -5.58 14.01
C GLU A 530 -8.92 -5.55 14.13
N GLU A 531 -8.34 -6.23 15.11
CA GLU A 531 -6.88 -6.37 15.23
C GLU A 531 -6.29 -7.21 14.09
N ALA A 532 -6.96 -8.29 13.69
CA ALA A 532 -6.54 -9.10 12.55
C ALA A 532 -6.64 -8.33 11.22
N GLU A 533 -7.69 -7.54 11.03
CA GLU A 533 -7.88 -6.69 9.85
C GLU A 533 -6.82 -5.58 9.80
N ARG A 534 -6.56 -4.87 10.90
CA ARG A 534 -5.45 -3.90 10.99
C ARG A 534 -4.08 -4.56 10.74
N SER A 535 -3.87 -5.77 11.24
CA SER A 535 -2.63 -6.50 10.99
C SER A 535 -2.47 -6.91 9.53
N ALA A 536 -3.56 -7.31 8.86
CA ALA A 536 -3.57 -7.62 7.44
C ALA A 536 -3.33 -6.36 6.58
N GLU A 537 -3.95 -5.23 6.90
CA GLU A 537 -3.70 -3.95 6.24
C GLU A 537 -2.25 -3.47 6.39
N ALA A 538 -1.67 -3.65 7.58
CA ALA A 538 -0.26 -3.35 7.83
C ALA A 538 0.67 -4.26 7.00
N ALA A 539 0.35 -5.56 6.89
CA ALA A 539 1.11 -6.50 6.07
C ALA A 539 1.03 -6.16 4.57
N VAL A 540 -0.16 -5.79 4.07
CA VAL A 540 -0.35 -5.34 2.68
C VAL A 540 0.41 -4.04 2.41
N SER A 541 0.41 -3.11 3.36
CA SER A 541 1.16 -1.85 3.26
C SER A 541 2.68 -2.09 3.28
N ALA A 542 3.17 -3.00 4.12
CA ALA A 542 4.57 -3.40 4.16
C ALA A 542 5.02 -4.09 2.85
N ALA A 543 4.18 -4.97 2.29
CA ALA A 543 4.45 -5.63 1.01
C ALA A 543 4.51 -4.62 -0.15
N LYS A 544 3.63 -3.61 -0.15
CA LYS A 544 3.68 -2.51 -1.13
C LYS A 544 4.93 -1.64 -0.97
N GLY A 545 5.42 -1.43 0.25
CA GLY A 545 6.67 -0.69 0.51
C GLY A 545 7.92 -1.45 0.07
N ALA A 546 7.96 -2.77 0.26
CA ALA A 546 9.10 -3.59 -0.15
C ALA A 546 9.26 -3.70 -1.68
N ALA A 547 8.18 -3.58 -2.44
CA ALA A 547 8.20 -3.61 -3.91
C ALA A 547 8.84 -2.36 -4.55
N VAL A 548 9.08 -1.28 -3.78
CA VAL A 548 9.67 -0.02 -4.28
C VAL A 548 11.21 -0.01 -4.15
N ILE A 549 11.80 -0.91 -3.37
CA ILE A 549 13.26 -1.02 -3.24
C ILE A 549 13.74 -2.02 -4.29
N GLY A 550 14.07 -1.52 -5.48
CA GLY A 550 14.68 -2.30 -6.55
C GLY A 550 16.02 -2.91 -6.11
N PRO A 551 16.45 -4.03 -6.73
CA PRO A 551 17.66 -4.75 -6.33
C PRO A 551 18.89 -3.85 -6.48
N PRO A 552 19.90 -3.98 -5.61
CA PRO A 552 21.13 -3.22 -5.71
C PRO A 552 21.83 -3.58 -7.02
N VAL A 553 22.07 -2.54 -7.83
CA VAL A 553 22.85 -2.62 -9.06
C VAL A 553 24.29 -2.96 -8.67
N TYR A 554 24.73 -4.17 -9.01
CA TYR A 554 26.12 -4.62 -8.95
C TYR A 554 26.68 -4.77 -10.36
#